data_AF-A0A6I7WKY1-F1
#
_entry.id   AF-A0A6I7WKY1-F1
#
_cell.length_a   1.000
_cell.length_b   1.000
_cell.length_c   1.000
_cell.angle_alpha   90.00
_cell.angle_beta   90.00
_cell.angle_gamma   90.00
#
_symmetry.space_group_name_H-M   'P 1'
#
loop_
_entity.id
_entity.type
_entity.pdbx_description
1 polymer ?
#
loop_
_entity_poly.entity_id
_entity_poly.type
_entity_poly.pdbx_seq_one_letter_code
_entity_poly.pdbx_strand_id
1 'polypeptide(L)'
;MTKTVTSTLTLSGRKFSKKELIGIQQTIKTFPNLSLTELAQTICEHLSWTTAQSRNKHNACLDALEKLEKLGLVELPSKRPQKKRESKKVVWTEQSQAKPDIDSSLAELGSITLKVVTDKAEVTLWNEYVDRHHYLSYKHPIGAAL
;
A
#
# COMPACT_ATOMS: atom_id res chain seq x y z
N MET A 1 19.20 21.99 -11.36
CA MET A 1 19.00 23.32 -10.73
C MET A 1 17.53 23.42 -10.30
N THR A 2 17.26 23.45 -8.99
CA THR A 2 15.89 23.57 -8.47
C THR A 2 15.36 24.99 -8.66
N LYS A 3 14.09 25.14 -9.06
CA LYS A 3 13.46 26.45 -9.28
C LYS A 3 13.39 27.27 -7.98
N THR A 4 13.41 28.59 -8.13
CA THR A 4 13.24 29.53 -7.02
C THR A 4 11.80 29.52 -6.52
N VAL A 5 11.61 29.48 -5.20
CA VAL A 5 10.30 29.52 -4.56
C VAL A 5 9.75 30.95 -4.60
N THR A 6 8.73 31.20 -5.42
CA THR A 6 8.19 32.55 -5.62
C THR A 6 6.86 32.80 -4.89
N SER A 7 6.11 31.77 -4.51
CA SER A 7 4.77 31.86 -3.92
C SER A 7 4.52 30.79 -2.83
N THR A 8 3.45 30.98 -2.05
CA THR A 8 2.95 29.94 -1.13
C THR A 8 2.25 28.83 -1.91
N LEU A 9 2.34 27.60 -1.45
CA LEU A 9 1.74 26.43 -2.10
C LEU A 9 0.88 25.64 -1.12
N THR A 10 -0.24 25.09 -1.57
CA THR A 10 -1.05 24.18 -0.75
C THR A 10 -0.84 22.75 -1.23
N LEU A 11 -0.28 21.90 -0.37
CA LEU A 11 0.02 20.50 -0.66
C LEU A 11 -0.51 19.63 0.47
N SER A 12 -1.13 18.50 0.12
CA SER A 12 -1.67 17.53 1.10
C SER A 12 -2.56 18.18 2.17
N GLY A 13 -3.34 19.19 1.77
CA GLY A 13 -4.23 19.95 2.66
C GLY A 13 -3.54 20.97 3.59
N ARG A 14 -2.21 21.13 3.53
CA ARG A 14 -1.44 22.12 4.30
C ARG A 14 -0.95 23.23 3.37
N LYS A 15 -1.07 24.49 3.82
CA LYS A 15 -0.44 25.64 3.16
C LYS A 15 1.02 25.76 3.61
N PHE A 16 1.93 25.82 2.66
CA PHE A 16 3.37 26.01 2.84
C PHE A 16 3.73 27.45 2.51
N SER A 17 4.33 28.13 3.49
CA SER A 17 4.95 29.42 3.30
C SER A 17 6.24 29.32 2.47
N LYS A 18 6.69 30.44 1.92
CA LYS A 18 7.97 30.50 1.21
C LYS A 18 9.14 30.05 2.10
N LYS A 19 9.12 30.46 3.38
CA LYS A 19 10.15 30.10 4.37
C LYS A 19 10.21 28.60 4.62
N GLU A 20 9.05 27.95 4.75
CA GLU A 20 8.99 26.48 4.91
C GLU A 20 9.48 25.75 3.67
N LEU A 21 9.10 26.21 2.47
CA LEU A 21 9.57 25.62 1.20
C LEU A 21 11.09 25.75 1.04
N ILE A 22 11.65 26.90 1.39
CA ILE A 22 13.12 27.10 1.44
C ILE A 22 13.75 26.17 2.48
N GLY A 23 13.13 26.01 3.65
CA GLY A 23 13.59 25.08 4.68
C GLY A 23 13.59 23.62 4.22
N ILE A 24 12.59 23.21 3.44
CA ILE A 24 12.53 21.88 2.80
C ILE A 24 13.70 21.72 1.82
N GLN A 25 13.89 22.68 0.92
CA GLN A 25 15.01 22.67 -0.03
C GLN A 25 16.36 22.56 0.68
N GLN A 26 16.54 23.31 1.77
CA GLN A 26 17.75 23.26 2.58
C GLN A 26 17.92 21.90 3.25
N THR A 27 16.85 21.33 3.82
CA THR A 27 16.91 20.02 4.49
C THR A 27 17.36 18.93 3.51
N ILE A 28 16.80 18.90 2.30
CA ILE A 28 17.19 17.94 1.25
C ILE A 28 18.67 18.11 0.86
N LYS A 29 19.13 19.36 0.70
CA LYS A 29 20.54 19.65 0.36
C LYS A 29 21.51 19.29 1.49
N THR A 30 21.13 19.52 2.74
CA THR A 30 21.98 19.22 3.91
C THR A 30 22.14 17.72 4.13
N PHE A 31 21.12 16.92 3.79
CA PHE A 31 21.09 15.49 4.07
C PHE A 31 20.93 14.62 2.81
N PRO A 32 21.89 14.68 1.86
CA PRO A 32 21.76 13.99 0.57
C PRO A 32 21.78 12.46 0.67
N ASN A 33 22.31 11.92 1.77
CA ASN A 33 22.46 10.48 1.99
C ASN A 33 21.26 9.84 2.71
N LEU A 34 20.30 10.63 3.20
CA LEU A 34 19.10 10.10 3.82
C LEU A 34 18.20 9.43 2.79
N SER A 35 17.56 8.34 3.19
CA SER A 35 16.47 7.77 2.39
C SER A 35 15.30 8.76 2.31
N LEU A 36 14.47 8.62 1.28
CA LEU A 36 13.28 9.46 1.12
C LEU A 36 12.34 9.38 2.35
N THR A 37 12.28 8.22 3.01
CA THR A 37 11.55 8.00 4.26
C THR A 37 12.13 8.83 5.41
N GLU A 38 13.45 8.78 5.62
CA GLU A 38 14.12 9.55 6.68
C GLU A 38 14.00 11.06 6.43
N LEU A 39 14.16 11.51 5.17
CA LEU A 39 13.94 12.91 4.80
C LEU A 39 12.53 13.37 5.15
N ALA A 40 11.50 12.58 4.84
CA ALA A 40 10.13 12.92 5.18
C ALA A 40 9.91 13.01 6.70
N GLN A 41 10.54 12.15 7.49
CA GLN A 41 10.49 12.24 8.95
C GLN A 41 11.15 13.53 9.46
N THR A 42 12.38 13.81 9.04
CA THR A 42 13.12 15.03 9.42
C THR A 42 12.37 16.29 9.03
N ILE A 43 11.76 16.33 7.84
CA ILE A 43 10.97 17.47 7.38
C ILE A 43 9.69 17.61 8.21
N CYS A 44 9.00 16.50 8.52
CA CYS A 44 7.86 16.54 9.42
C CYS A 44 8.24 17.12 10.80
N GLU A 45 9.38 16.73 11.35
CA GLU A 45 9.88 17.25 12.63
C GLU A 45 10.17 18.75 12.56
N HIS A 46 10.95 19.19 11.56
CA HIS A 46 11.29 20.60 11.36
C HIS A 46 10.06 21.50 11.17
N LEU A 47 9.01 20.97 10.55
CA LEU A 47 7.76 21.71 10.28
C LEU A 47 6.68 21.48 11.34
N SER A 48 6.99 20.74 12.41
CA SER A 48 6.05 20.25 13.42
C SER A 48 4.77 19.67 12.77
N TRP A 49 4.94 18.92 11.69
CA TRP A 49 3.85 18.40 10.88
C TRP A 49 3.39 17.03 11.38
N THR A 50 2.57 17.06 12.43
CA THR A 50 2.13 15.87 13.15
C THR A 50 0.61 15.64 13.05
N THR A 51 0.19 14.42 13.39
CA THR A 51 -1.21 14.00 13.55
C THR A 51 -1.74 14.45 14.92
N ALA A 52 -3.04 14.29 15.17
CA ALA A 52 -3.63 14.55 16.49
C ALA A 52 -2.99 13.71 17.62
N GLN A 53 -2.32 12.60 17.28
CA GLN A 53 -1.58 11.75 18.21
C GLN A 53 -0.07 12.08 18.23
N SER A 54 0.33 13.27 17.79
CA SER A 54 1.72 13.75 17.76
C SER A 54 2.69 12.93 16.91
N ARG A 55 2.21 12.00 16.08
CA ARG A 55 3.04 11.26 15.12
C ARG A 55 3.25 12.07 13.84
N ASN A 56 4.44 12.04 13.27
CA ASN A 56 4.74 12.69 11.99
C ASN A 56 3.74 12.29 10.89
N LYS A 57 3.25 13.26 10.11
CA LYS A 57 2.38 13.03 8.95
C LYS A 57 3.18 12.55 7.73
N HIS A 58 3.91 11.45 7.93
CA HIS A 58 4.89 10.92 6.99
C HIS A 58 4.34 10.74 5.56
N ASN A 59 3.19 10.07 5.40
CA ASN A 59 2.62 9.83 4.07
C ASN A 59 2.19 11.13 3.37
N ALA A 60 1.58 12.06 4.11
CA ALA A 60 1.21 13.36 3.56
C ALA A 60 2.44 14.19 3.17
N CYS A 61 3.55 14.02 3.89
CA CYS A 61 4.83 14.65 3.56
C CYS A 61 5.46 14.05 2.32
N LEU A 62 5.50 12.72 2.18
CA LEU A 62 5.93 12.06 0.95
C LEU A 62 5.13 12.56 -0.27
N ASP A 63 3.80 12.59 -0.16
CA ASP A 63 2.94 13.10 -1.24
C ASP A 63 3.23 14.56 -1.60
N ALA A 64 3.56 15.39 -0.60
CA ALA A 64 3.93 16.79 -0.82
C ALA A 64 5.30 16.90 -1.49
N LEU A 65 6.29 16.11 -1.07
CA LEU A 65 7.63 16.08 -1.66
C LEU A 65 7.59 15.64 -3.12
N GLU A 66 6.83 14.58 -3.45
CA GLU A 66 6.65 14.14 -4.84
C GLU A 66 6.02 15.24 -5.71
N LYS A 67 5.07 16.01 -5.17
CA LYS A 67 4.48 17.16 -5.88
C LYS A 67 5.50 18.29 -6.07
N LEU A 68 6.32 18.59 -5.05
CA LEU A 68 7.37 19.59 -5.16
C LEU A 68 8.43 19.21 -6.20
N GLU A 69 8.78 17.92 -6.27
CA GLU A 69 9.70 17.39 -7.29
C GLU A 69 9.11 17.53 -8.69
N LYS A 70 7.84 17.15 -8.89
CA LYS A 70 7.11 17.34 -10.16
C LYS A 70 7.05 18.81 -10.60
N LEU A 71 6.98 19.74 -9.65
CA LEU A 71 7.03 21.19 -9.92
C LEU A 71 8.45 21.69 -10.24
N GLY A 72 9.48 20.87 -10.02
CA GLY A 72 10.89 21.21 -10.18
C GLY A 72 11.46 22.07 -9.04
N LEU A 73 10.79 22.09 -7.89
CA LEU A 73 11.18 22.87 -6.71
C LEU A 73 12.19 22.12 -5.83
N VAL A 74 12.19 20.80 -5.87
CA VAL A 74 13.16 19.95 -5.18
C VAL A 74 13.63 18.83 -6.11
N GLU A 75 14.75 18.22 -5.76
CA GLU A 75 15.28 17.01 -6.41
C GLU A 75 15.42 15.97 -5.32
N LEU A 76 14.64 14.90 -5.37
CA LEU A 76 14.62 13.88 -4.32
C LEU A 76 15.64 12.78 -4.61
N PRO A 77 16.19 12.14 -3.56
CA PRO A 77 17.04 10.97 -3.78
C PRO A 77 16.26 9.86 -4.47
N SER A 78 16.94 9.10 -5.32
CA SER A 78 16.35 7.96 -6.01
C SER A 78 15.75 6.97 -5.01
N LYS A 79 14.53 6.49 -5.30
CA LYS A 79 13.87 5.48 -4.48
C LYS A 79 14.73 4.22 -4.47
N ARG A 80 15.02 3.70 -3.28
CA ARG A 80 15.76 2.43 -3.14
C ARG A 80 14.91 1.30 -3.75
N PRO A 81 15.51 0.39 -4.54
CA PRO A 81 14.77 -0.73 -5.12
C PRO A 81 14.25 -1.61 -3.98
N GLN A 82 12.94 -1.72 -3.87
CA GLN A 82 12.29 -2.60 -2.91
C GLN A 82 11.93 -3.92 -3.59
N LYS A 83 12.20 -5.05 -2.93
CA LYS A 83 11.70 -6.34 -3.40
C LYS A 83 10.17 -6.27 -3.46
N LYS A 84 9.61 -6.45 -4.66
CA LYS A 84 8.17 -6.68 -4.80
C LYS A 84 7.85 -7.96 -4.04
N ARG A 85 6.89 -7.90 -3.13
CA ARG A 85 6.39 -9.11 -2.47
C ARG A 85 5.68 -9.94 -3.52
N GLU A 86 6.25 -11.09 -3.86
CA GLU A 86 5.60 -12.06 -4.73
C GLU A 86 4.50 -12.78 -3.93
N SER A 87 3.29 -12.76 -4.45
CA SER A 87 2.23 -13.64 -3.94
C SER A 87 2.59 -15.07 -4.31
N LYS A 88 2.49 -15.99 -3.32
CA LYS A 88 2.63 -17.42 -3.62
C LYS A 88 1.55 -17.81 -4.63
N LYS A 89 1.97 -18.44 -5.73
CA LYS A 89 1.03 -19.02 -6.70
C LYS A 89 0.29 -20.17 -6.03
N VAL A 90 -1.01 -20.26 -6.29
CA VAL A 90 -1.81 -21.42 -5.92
C VAL A 90 -1.42 -22.57 -6.86
N VAL A 91 -1.25 -23.76 -6.30
CA VAL A 91 -0.93 -24.97 -7.06
C VAL A 91 -2.16 -25.86 -7.03
N TRP A 92 -2.66 -26.25 -8.20
CA TRP A 92 -3.78 -27.17 -8.29
C TRP A 92 -3.32 -28.60 -8.08
N THR A 93 -4.08 -29.31 -7.26
CA THR A 93 -3.93 -30.72 -6.92
C THR A 93 -5.17 -31.48 -7.42
N GLU A 94 -5.17 -32.79 -7.21
CA GLU A 94 -6.35 -33.62 -7.49
C GLU A 94 -7.51 -33.33 -6.52
N GLN A 95 -7.24 -32.73 -5.37
CA GLN A 95 -8.24 -32.49 -4.32
C GLN A 95 -9.31 -31.48 -4.72
N SER A 96 -9.02 -30.55 -5.64
CA SER A 96 -9.99 -29.56 -6.13
C SER A 96 -10.58 -29.89 -7.51
N GLN A 97 -10.34 -31.11 -8.03
CA GLN A 97 -10.92 -31.50 -9.31
C GLN A 97 -12.46 -31.39 -9.28
N ALA A 98 -13.02 -31.02 -10.43
CA ALA A 98 -14.46 -30.96 -10.59
C ALA A 98 -15.06 -32.33 -10.27
N LYS A 99 -16.03 -32.34 -9.37
CA LYS A 99 -16.83 -33.52 -9.06
C LYS A 99 -18.02 -33.59 -10.02
N PRO A 100 -18.64 -34.76 -10.18
CA PRO A 100 -19.87 -34.88 -10.98
C PRO A 100 -20.93 -33.89 -10.52
N ASP A 101 -21.72 -33.41 -11.47
CA ASP A 101 -22.83 -32.52 -11.18
C ASP A 101 -23.83 -33.19 -10.23
N ILE A 102 -24.36 -32.40 -9.31
CA ILE A 102 -25.39 -32.86 -8.39
C ILE A 102 -26.74 -32.62 -9.06
N ASP A 103 -27.34 -33.70 -9.57
CA ASP A 103 -28.66 -33.71 -10.21
C ASP A 103 -29.68 -34.37 -9.28
N SER A 104 -30.15 -33.60 -8.29
CA SER A 104 -31.20 -34.02 -7.37
C SER A 104 -32.04 -32.84 -6.92
N SER A 105 -33.24 -33.13 -6.39
CA SER A 105 -34.09 -32.09 -5.83
C SER A 105 -33.51 -31.54 -4.53
N LEU A 106 -33.85 -30.28 -4.20
CA LEU A 106 -33.41 -29.65 -2.95
C LEU A 106 -33.87 -30.44 -1.70
N ALA A 107 -35.00 -31.16 -1.79
CA ALA A 107 -35.48 -32.01 -0.70
C ALA A 107 -34.60 -33.25 -0.48
N GLU A 108 -34.00 -33.80 -1.54
CA GLU A 108 -33.11 -34.97 -1.49
C GLU A 108 -31.68 -34.60 -1.07
N LEU A 109 -31.26 -33.35 -1.27
CA LEU A 109 -29.95 -32.83 -0.88
C LEU A 109 -29.71 -32.83 0.64
N GLY A 110 -30.78 -32.83 1.45
CA GLY A 110 -30.68 -32.82 2.91
C GLY A 110 -30.19 -31.47 3.48
N SER A 111 -29.45 -31.51 4.59
CA SER A 111 -29.01 -30.30 5.30
C SER A 111 -27.67 -29.78 4.79
N ILE A 112 -27.63 -28.48 4.52
CA ILE A 112 -26.40 -27.75 4.15
C ILE A 112 -25.77 -27.21 5.43
N THR A 113 -24.48 -27.47 5.63
CA THR A 113 -23.71 -26.97 6.78
C THR A 113 -22.57 -26.06 6.32
N LEU A 114 -22.33 -24.99 7.07
CA LEU A 114 -21.20 -24.09 6.84
C LEU A 114 -20.07 -24.47 7.79
N LYS A 115 -18.89 -24.74 7.23
CA LYS A 115 -17.66 -24.98 8.00
C LYS A 115 -16.69 -23.83 7.81
N VAL A 116 -16.31 -23.19 8.92
CA VAL A 116 -15.24 -22.18 8.92
C VAL A 116 -13.90 -22.89 8.80
N VAL A 117 -13.12 -22.49 7.81
CA VAL A 117 -11.79 -23.03 7.54
C VAL A 117 -10.76 -22.23 8.34
N THR A 118 -10.10 -22.89 9.29
CA THR A 118 -9.10 -22.26 10.17
C THR A 118 -7.72 -22.90 10.07
N ASP A 119 -7.66 -24.19 9.73
CA ASP A 119 -6.40 -24.89 9.57
C ASP A 119 -5.69 -24.51 8.26
N LYS A 120 -4.36 -24.50 8.29
CA LYS A 120 -3.54 -24.08 7.15
C LYS A 120 -3.72 -24.98 5.92
N ALA A 121 -3.88 -26.28 6.09
CA ALA A 121 -4.09 -27.21 4.98
C ALA A 121 -5.47 -26.98 4.35
N GLU A 122 -6.50 -26.79 5.18
CA GLU A 122 -7.85 -26.46 4.71
C GLU A 122 -7.90 -25.10 4.01
N VAL A 123 -7.22 -24.07 4.52
CA VAL A 123 -7.09 -22.75 3.86
C VAL A 123 -6.41 -22.90 2.50
N THR A 124 -5.38 -23.75 2.40
CA THR A 124 -4.67 -24.00 1.15
C THR A 124 -5.59 -24.62 0.12
N LEU A 125 -6.36 -25.63 0.51
CA LEU A 125 -7.34 -26.28 -0.36
C LEU A 125 -8.48 -25.32 -0.75
N TRP A 126 -8.94 -24.48 0.18
CA TRP A 126 -9.95 -23.46 -0.12
C TRP A 126 -9.45 -22.44 -1.16
N ASN A 127 -8.22 -21.94 -1.01
CA ASN A 127 -7.61 -21.05 -2.00
C ASN A 127 -7.53 -21.74 -3.37
N GLU A 128 -7.24 -23.05 -3.39
CA GLU A 128 -7.22 -23.87 -4.61
C GLU A 128 -8.60 -23.92 -5.29
N TYR A 129 -9.66 -24.19 -4.53
CA TYR A 129 -11.03 -24.19 -5.05
C TYR A 129 -11.43 -22.82 -5.64
N VAL A 130 -11.11 -21.73 -4.94
CA VAL A 130 -11.39 -20.38 -5.43
C VAL A 130 -10.60 -20.08 -6.69
N ASP A 131 -9.30 -20.42 -6.71
CA ASP A 131 -8.44 -20.16 -7.85
C ASP A 131 -8.90 -20.88 -9.12
N ARG A 132 -9.34 -22.12 -8.96
CA ARG A 132 -9.71 -23.02 -10.05
C ARG A 132 -11.10 -22.76 -10.62
N HIS A 133 -12.07 -22.46 -9.76
CA HIS A 133 -13.49 -22.43 -10.15
C HIS A 133 -14.13 -21.04 -10.10
N HIS A 134 -13.53 -20.07 -9.41
CA HIS A 134 -14.04 -18.70 -9.41
C HIS A 134 -13.52 -17.93 -10.62
N TYR A 135 -14.40 -17.18 -11.30
CA TYR A 135 -14.05 -16.42 -12.51
C TYR A 135 -12.95 -15.35 -12.32
N LEU A 136 -12.68 -14.92 -11.09
CA LEU A 136 -11.59 -13.99 -10.75
C LEU A 136 -10.30 -14.68 -10.30
N SER A 137 -10.34 -16.00 -10.11
CA SER A 137 -9.31 -16.79 -9.45
C SER A 137 -8.97 -16.28 -8.05
N TYR A 138 -7.97 -16.88 -7.39
CA TYR A 138 -7.58 -16.48 -6.05
C TYR A 138 -6.59 -15.32 -6.11
N LYS A 139 -6.83 -14.31 -5.29
CA LYS A 139 -5.90 -13.20 -5.07
C LYS A 139 -5.67 -13.05 -3.58
N HIS A 140 -4.41 -12.77 -3.20
CA HIS A 140 -4.10 -12.55 -1.81
C HIS A 140 -4.95 -11.38 -1.28
N PRO A 141 -5.75 -11.59 -0.22
CA PRO A 141 -6.58 -10.54 0.32
C PRO A 141 -5.74 -9.36 0.80
N ILE A 142 -6.14 -8.15 0.43
CA ILE A 142 -5.51 -6.90 0.89
C ILE A 142 -6.50 -6.23 1.85
N GLY A 143 -6.08 -5.99 3.09
CA GLY A 143 -6.92 -5.43 4.14
C GLY A 143 -7.72 -6.50 4.90
N ALA A 144 -8.81 -6.09 5.55
CA ALA A 144 -9.79 -7.02 6.11
C ALA A 144 -10.60 -7.60 4.96
N ALA A 145 -10.13 -8.70 4.38
CA ALA A 145 -10.96 -9.47 3.47
C ALA A 145 -11.87 -10.38 4.28
N LEU A 146 -13.12 -10.45 3.82
CA LEU A 146 -14.21 -11.28 4.33
C LEU A 146 -13.83 -12.77 4.36
#